data_AF-A0A2N2F3W4-F1
#
_entry.id   AF-A0A2N2F3W4-F1
#
_cell.length_a   1.000
_cell.length_b   1.000
_cell.length_c   1.000
_cell.angle_alpha   90.00
_cell.angle_beta   90.00
_cell.angle_gamma   90.00
#
_symmetry.space_group_name_H-M   'P 1'
#
loop_
_entity.id
_entity.type
_entity.pdbx_description
1 polymer ?
#
loop_
_entity_poly.entity_id
_entity_poly.type
_entity_poly.pdbx_seq_one_letter_code
_entity_poly.pdbx_strand_id
1 'polypeptide(L)'
;MPEIRETGQYQIAYERLLQELHKYNISETEFDDYIYLLLDEVKNKVNDAGKIPEYSYTLYVNLPMIYEYSGSNYIELLCGFNPIPEYVDDMTIEGSIMIPKNASARMNLTNGEYDVVISWHEIFLENN
;
A
#
# COMPACT_ATOMS: atom_id res chain seq x y z
N MET A 1 -1.15 -5.85 -13.97
CA MET A 1 -0.51 -5.82 -12.64
C MET A 1 0.31 -4.55 -12.54
N PRO A 2 0.08 -3.71 -11.51
CA PRO A 2 0.90 -2.51 -11.28
C PRO A 2 2.34 -2.91 -10.97
N GLU A 3 3.28 -2.06 -11.35
CA GLU A 3 4.67 -2.23 -10.92
C GLU A 3 4.78 -1.94 -9.43
N ILE A 4 5.41 -2.83 -8.65
CA ILE A 4 5.62 -2.68 -7.21
C ILE A 4 7.09 -2.36 -6.97
N ARG A 5 7.35 -1.29 -6.19
CA ARG A 5 8.71 -0.90 -5.79
C ARG A 5 8.80 -0.67 -4.30
N GLU A 6 9.87 -1.16 -3.70
CA GLU A 6 10.21 -0.87 -2.32
C GLU A 6 11.05 0.41 -2.25
N THR A 7 10.80 1.24 -1.23
CA THR A 7 11.63 2.42 -0.98
C THR A 7 12.86 2.10 -0.14
N GLY A 8 13.84 3.00 -0.06
CA GLY A 8 14.94 2.85 0.90
C GLY A 8 14.48 2.84 2.36
N GLN A 9 13.36 3.52 2.67
CA GLN A 9 12.75 3.49 4.01
C GLN A 9 12.17 2.12 4.34
N TYR A 10 11.59 1.45 3.34
CA TYR A 10 11.07 0.10 3.47
C TYR A 10 12.18 -0.86 3.92
N GLN A 11 13.31 -0.86 3.20
CA GLN A 11 14.41 -1.78 3.49
C GLN A 11 14.91 -1.65 4.93
N ILE A 12 15.14 -0.41 5.38
CA ILE A 12 15.62 -0.13 6.74
C ILE A 12 14.61 -0.59 7.80
N ALA A 13 13.32 -0.36 7.57
CA ALA A 13 12.29 -0.74 8.52
C ALA A 13 12.04 -2.25 8.54
N TYR A 14 12.07 -2.89 7.37
CA TYR A 14 11.95 -4.33 7.21
C TYR A 14 13.06 -5.05 7.99
N GLU A 15 14.33 -4.67 7.81
CA GLU A 15 15.47 -5.24 8.55
C GLU A 15 15.34 -5.10 10.07
N ARG A 16 14.80 -3.97 10.54
CA ARG A 16 14.55 -3.75 11.97
C ARG A 16 13.45 -4.66 12.48
N LEU A 17 12.37 -4.84 11.72
CA LEU A 17 11.26 -5.71 12.11
C LEU A 17 11.69 -7.16 12.19
N LEU A 18 12.52 -7.64 11.25
CA LEU A 18 13.07 -9.01 11.29
C LEU A 18 13.75 -9.34 12.63
N GLN A 19 14.46 -8.38 13.22
CA GLN A 19 15.12 -8.55 14.52
C GLN A 19 14.12 -8.64 15.69
N GLU A 20 12.89 -8.16 15.51
CA GLU A 20 11.88 -8.05 16.56
C GLU A 20 10.71 -9.02 16.40
N LEU A 21 10.60 -9.76 15.29
CA LEU A 21 9.49 -10.69 15.04
C LEU A 21 9.27 -11.71 16.17
N HIS A 22 10.35 -12.14 16.83
CA HIS A 22 10.30 -13.05 17.98
C HIS A 22 9.45 -12.52 19.14
N LYS A 23 9.32 -11.19 19.30
CA LYS A 23 8.47 -10.55 20.32
C LYS A 23 6.98 -10.81 20.05
N TYR A 24 6.63 -11.03 18.80
CA TYR A 24 5.27 -11.23 18.33
C TYR A 24 4.95 -12.70 18.01
N ASN A 25 5.91 -13.61 18.21
CA ASN A 25 5.80 -15.02 17.86
C ASN A 25 5.43 -15.24 16.38
N ILE A 26 6.05 -14.46 15.50
CA ILE A 26 5.87 -14.51 14.03
C ILE A 26 7.20 -14.95 13.41
N SER A 27 7.15 -15.85 12.43
CA SER A 27 8.31 -16.18 11.58
C SER A 27 8.48 -15.18 10.45
N GLU A 28 9.69 -15.08 9.88
CA GLU A 28 9.95 -14.23 8.71
C GLU A 28 9.03 -14.58 7.53
N THR A 29 8.79 -15.88 7.29
CA THR A 29 7.88 -16.33 6.23
C THR A 29 6.43 -15.89 6.47
N GLU A 30 5.93 -16.00 7.70
CA GLU A 30 4.59 -15.50 8.03
C GLU A 30 4.50 -13.97 7.87
N PHE A 31 5.56 -13.25 8.24
CA PHE A 31 5.62 -11.80 8.06
C PHE A 31 5.55 -11.42 6.57
N ASP A 32 6.31 -12.10 5.71
CA ASP A 32 6.26 -11.91 4.26
C ASP A 32 4.86 -12.18 3.70
N ASP A 33 4.24 -13.29 4.11
CA ASP A 33 2.88 -13.65 3.71
C ASP A 33 1.88 -12.55 4.10
N TYR A 34 2.02 -11.95 5.28
CA TYR A 34 1.19 -10.83 5.72
C TYR A 34 1.41 -9.57 4.88
N ILE A 35 2.65 -9.25 4.52
CA ILE A 35 2.96 -8.12 3.64
C ILE A 35 2.33 -8.33 2.26
N TYR A 36 2.47 -9.53 1.67
CA TYR A 36 1.86 -9.84 0.38
C TYR A 36 0.34 -9.76 0.42
N LEU A 37 -0.30 -10.30 1.47
CA LEU A 37 -1.74 -10.20 1.66
C LEU A 37 -2.19 -8.74 1.69
N LEU A 38 -1.54 -7.90 2.52
CA LEU A 38 -1.89 -6.48 2.63
C LEU A 38 -1.70 -5.73 1.30
N LEU A 39 -0.63 -6.03 0.55
CA LEU A 39 -0.41 -5.47 -0.78
C LEU A 39 -1.51 -5.88 -1.77
N ASP A 40 -1.95 -7.13 -1.73
CA ASP A 40 -3.06 -7.63 -2.55
C ASP A 40 -4.36 -6.89 -2.24
N GLU A 41 -4.65 -6.68 -0.96
CA GLU A 41 -5.85 -5.95 -0.55
C GLU A 41 -5.81 -4.47 -0.94
N VAL A 42 -4.65 -3.82 -0.90
CA VAL A 42 -4.46 -2.46 -1.45
C VAL A 42 -4.81 -2.42 -2.94
N LYS A 43 -4.30 -3.37 -3.72
CA LYS A 43 -4.58 -3.45 -5.17
C LYS A 43 -6.05 -3.69 -5.43
N ASN A 44 -6.66 -4.65 -4.73
CA ASN A 44 -8.09 -4.96 -4.84
C ASN A 44 -8.93 -3.71 -4.55
N LYS A 45 -8.61 -2.95 -3.50
CA LYS A 45 -9.35 -1.73 -3.15
C LYS A 45 -9.26 -0.63 -4.22
N VAL A 46 -8.11 -0.48 -4.87
CA VAL A 46 -7.93 0.46 -5.98
C VAL A 46 -8.71 0.00 -7.21
N ASN A 47 -8.66 -1.29 -7.53
CA ASN A 47 -9.37 -1.88 -8.66
C ASN A 47 -10.89 -1.80 -8.49
N ASP A 48 -11.40 -2.12 -7.30
CA ASP A 48 -12.83 -2.07 -6.98
C ASP A 48 -13.41 -0.66 -7.06
N ALA A 49 -12.59 0.36 -6.82
CA ALA A 49 -13.00 1.74 -7.04
C ALA A 49 -13.25 2.05 -8.52
N GLY A 50 -12.68 1.26 -9.45
CA GLY A 50 -12.91 1.35 -10.88
C GLY A 50 -12.44 2.67 -11.51
N LYS A 51 -11.52 3.39 -10.83
CA LYS A 51 -11.17 4.76 -11.20
C LYS A 51 -10.00 4.86 -12.18
N ILE A 52 -9.08 3.89 -12.16
CA ILE A 52 -7.86 3.92 -12.97
C ILE A 52 -7.39 2.51 -13.36
N PRO A 53 -6.73 2.34 -14.52
CA PRO A 53 -6.11 1.06 -14.88
C PRO A 53 -4.89 0.72 -14.02
N GLU A 54 -4.65 -0.57 -13.77
CA GLU A 54 -3.48 -1.03 -12.98
C GLU A 54 -2.12 -0.65 -13.57
N TYR A 55 -2.01 -0.57 -14.89
CA TYR A 55 -0.73 -0.32 -15.56
C TYR A 55 -0.35 1.16 -15.57
N SER A 56 -1.23 2.05 -15.14
CA SER A 56 -1.02 3.49 -15.24
C SER A 56 -0.32 4.08 -14.00
N TYR A 57 0.04 3.25 -13.02
CA TYR A 57 0.72 3.67 -11.80
C TYR A 57 1.74 2.65 -11.30
N THR A 58 2.71 3.15 -10.53
CA THR A 58 3.62 2.35 -9.72
C THR A 58 3.19 2.45 -8.25
N LEU A 59 3.08 1.30 -7.58
CA LEU A 59 2.84 1.19 -6.14
C LEU A 59 4.19 1.17 -5.40
N TYR A 60 4.40 2.13 -4.52
CA TYR A 60 5.57 2.19 -3.66
C TYR A 60 5.24 1.68 -2.28
N VAL A 61 5.97 0.67 -1.82
CA VAL A 61 5.89 0.21 -0.44
C VAL A 61 6.85 1.08 0.38
N ASN A 62 6.30 1.88 1.29
CA ASN A 62 7.05 2.87 2.03
C ASN A 62 7.57 2.30 3.34
N LEU A 63 6.68 1.70 4.13
CA LEU A 63 7.00 1.35 5.51
C LEU A 63 6.12 0.20 6.00
N PRO A 64 6.70 -0.97 6.34
CA PRO A 64 6.06 -1.96 7.18
C PRO A 64 6.27 -1.60 8.65
N MET A 65 5.27 -1.88 9.50
CA MET A 65 5.31 -1.68 10.94
C MET A 65 4.58 -2.80 11.66
N ILE A 66 5.06 -3.18 12.84
CA ILE A 66 4.30 -3.97 13.81
C ILE A 66 4.19 -3.16 15.10
N TYR A 67 2.98 -3.06 15.65
CA TYR A 67 2.74 -2.34 16.90
C TYR A 67 1.62 -2.96 17.74
N GLU A 68 1.66 -2.68 19.03
CA GLU A 68 0.59 -3.04 19.96
C GLU A 68 -0.36 -1.86 20.14
N TYR A 69 -1.67 -2.10 19.99
CA TYR A 69 -2.71 -1.13 20.28
C TYR A 69 -3.89 -1.79 20.99
N SER A 70 -4.30 -1.24 22.13
CA SER A 70 -5.42 -1.76 22.94
C SER A 70 -5.32 -3.27 23.26
N GLY A 71 -4.11 -3.79 23.46
CA GLY A 71 -3.88 -5.20 23.81
C GLY A 71 -3.95 -6.16 22.62
N SER A 72 -3.92 -5.66 21.38
CA SER A 72 -3.78 -6.48 20.17
C SER A 72 -2.56 -6.02 19.37
N ASN A 73 -1.93 -6.97 18.68
CA ASN A 73 -0.82 -6.70 17.78
C ASN A 73 -1.34 -6.47 16.36
N TYR A 74 -0.79 -5.46 15.70
CA TYR A 74 -1.14 -5.11 14.34
C TYR A 74 0.11 -5.08 13.47
N ILE A 75 -0.04 -5.50 12.22
CA ILE A 75 0.89 -5.19 11.15
C ILE A 75 0.24 -4.13 10.26
N GLU A 76 1.01 -3.11 9.88
CA GLU A 76 0.55 -2.06 8.99
C GLU A 76 1.58 -1.80 7.89
N LEU A 77 1.06 -1.58 6.69
CA LEU A 77 1.81 -1.23 5.50
C LEU A 77 1.36 0.13 5.01
N LEU A 78 2.32 1.05 4.88
CA LEU A 78 2.10 2.33 4.23
C LEU A 78 2.59 2.24 2.78
N CYS A 79 1.73 2.61 1.84
CA CYS A 79 2.06 2.64 0.42
C CYS A 79 1.83 4.04 -0.17
N GLY A 80 2.59 4.35 -1.21
CA GLY A 80 2.41 5.52 -2.07
C GLY A 80 2.13 5.08 -3.49
N PHE A 81 1.59 5.98 -4.30
CA PHE A 81 1.29 5.71 -5.70
C PHE A 81 1.86 6.85 -6.53
N ASN A 82 2.59 6.53 -7.60
CA ASN A 82 2.96 7.51 -8.61
C ASN A 82 2.35 7.14 -9.95
N PRO A 83 1.67 8.08 -10.63
CA PRO A 83 1.28 7.91 -12.02
C PRO A 83 2.49 7.65 -12.90
N ILE A 84 2.31 6.81 -13.91
CA ILE A 84 3.30 6.59 -14.96
C ILE A 84 2.98 7.59 -16.08
N PRO A 85 3.89 8.55 -16.39
CA PRO A 85 3.62 9.65 -17.32
C PRO A 85 3.07 9.22 -18.68
N GLU A 86 3.52 8.08 -19.19
CA GLU A 86 3.12 7.52 -20.49
C GLU A 86 1.65 7.08 -20.54
N TYR A 87 1.00 6.91 -19.39
CA TYR A 87 -0.38 6.40 -19.27
C TYR A 87 -1.32 7.37 -18.52
N VAL A 88 -0.92 8.64 -18.39
CA VAL A 88 -1.70 9.66 -17.66
C VAL A 88 -3.08 9.91 -18.29
N ASP A 89 -3.16 9.85 -19.62
CA ASP A 89 -4.42 10.05 -20.34
C ASP A 89 -5.47 8.98 -19.98
N ASP A 90 -5.02 7.75 -19.70
CA ASP A 90 -5.90 6.64 -19.30
C ASP A 90 -6.47 6.79 -17.88
N MET A 91 -5.95 7.74 -17.11
CA MET A 91 -6.39 8.10 -15.77
C MET A 91 -7.25 9.37 -15.74
N THR A 92 -7.42 10.02 -16.89
CA THR A 92 -8.06 11.33 -17.00
C THR A 92 -9.57 11.18 -17.17
N ILE A 93 -10.34 11.90 -16.34
CA ILE A 93 -11.80 11.99 -16.39
C ILE A 93 -12.18 13.47 -16.42
N GLU A 94 -12.82 13.90 -17.51
CA GLU A 94 -13.39 15.27 -17.67
C GLU A 94 -12.38 16.41 -17.40
N GLY A 95 -11.10 16.23 -17.75
CA GLY A 95 -10.04 17.26 -17.58
C GLY A 95 -9.39 17.26 -16.18
N SER A 96 -9.73 16.28 -15.35
CA SER A 96 -9.08 16.00 -14.07
C SER A 96 -8.49 14.60 -14.07
N ILE A 97 -7.48 14.36 -13.23
CA ILE A 97 -6.91 13.04 -13.00
C ILE A 97 -7.22 12.65 -11.56
N MET A 98 -7.91 11.53 -11.39
CA MET A 98 -8.17 10.93 -10.07
C MET A 98 -7.09 9.89 -9.77
N ILE A 99 -6.14 10.21 -8.90
CA ILE A 99 -5.05 9.31 -8.56
C ILE A 99 -5.17 8.82 -7.11
N PRO A 100 -4.94 7.53 -6.81
CA PRO A 100 -4.59 7.14 -5.47
C PRO A 100 -3.26 7.84 -5.15
N LYS A 101 -3.14 8.36 -3.94
CA LYS A 101 -1.93 9.07 -3.50
C LYS A 101 -1.18 8.25 -2.48
N ASN A 102 -1.90 7.79 -1.45
CA ASN A 102 -1.36 6.98 -0.38
C ASN A 102 -2.36 5.88 0.00
N ALA A 103 -1.85 4.77 0.51
CA ALA A 103 -2.66 3.76 1.18
C ALA A 103 -2.08 3.43 2.56
N SER A 104 -2.97 3.07 3.47
CA SER A 104 -2.63 2.32 4.69
C SER A 104 -3.45 1.03 4.66
N ALA A 105 -2.75 -0.10 4.82
CA ALA A 105 -3.35 -1.41 4.95
C ALA A 105 -2.88 -2.02 6.26
N ARG A 106 -3.82 -2.42 7.11
CA ARG A 106 -3.53 -2.87 8.47
C ARG A 106 -4.26 -4.17 8.74
N MET A 107 -3.59 -5.12 9.39
CA MET A 107 -4.17 -6.37 9.85
C MET A 107 -3.95 -6.55 11.36
N ASN A 108 -4.98 -7.01 12.05
CA ASN A 108 -4.89 -7.49 13.42
C ASN A 108 -4.36 -8.93 13.42
N LEU A 109 -3.19 -9.12 14.03
CA LEU A 109 -2.47 -10.40 14.04
C LEU A 109 -3.12 -11.46 14.94
N THR A 110 -4.08 -11.07 15.79
CA THR A 110 -4.78 -12.00 16.70
C THR A 110 -5.99 -12.67 16.05
N ASN A 111 -6.74 -11.94 15.21
CA ASN A 111 -7.98 -12.43 14.61
C ASN A 111 -7.95 -12.45 13.07
N GLY A 112 -6.91 -11.92 12.43
CA GLY A 112 -6.75 -11.88 10.98
C GLY A 112 -7.64 -10.84 10.28
N GLU A 113 -8.39 -10.01 11.03
CA GLU A 113 -9.18 -8.94 10.44
C GLU A 113 -8.26 -7.85 9.90
N TYR A 114 -8.56 -7.34 8.73
CA TYR A 114 -7.79 -6.28 8.09
C TYR A 114 -8.68 -5.15 7.58
N ASP A 115 -8.08 -3.98 7.43
CA ASP A 115 -8.70 -2.77 6.90
C ASP A 115 -7.73 -2.08 5.93
N VAL A 116 -8.27 -1.50 4.88
CA VAL A 116 -7.52 -0.82 3.84
C VAL A 116 -8.15 0.51 3.51
N VAL A 117 -7.37 1.57 3.67
CA VAL A 117 -7.76 2.94 3.39
C VAL A 117 -6.91 3.49 2.25
N ILE A 118 -7.57 3.94 1.17
CA ILE A 118 -6.93 4.62 0.04
C ILE A 118 -7.27 6.11 0.10
N SER A 119 -6.24 6.96 0.12
CA SER A 119 -6.40 8.39 -0.07
C SER A 119 -6.34 8.71 -1.56
N TRP A 120 -7.38 9.37 -2.06
CA TRP A 120 -7.48 9.79 -3.46
C TRP A 120 -7.24 11.29 -3.58
N HIS A 121 -6.61 11.69 -4.67
CA HIS A 121 -6.35 13.07 -5.00
C HIS A 121 -6.80 13.37 -6.43
N GLU A 122 -7.47 14.49 -6.60
CA GLU A 122 -7.87 15.02 -7.90
C GLU A 122 -6.86 16.07 -8.33
N ILE A 123 -6.26 15.91 -9.51
CA ILE A 123 -5.34 16.87 -10.12
C ILE A 123 -6.04 17.45 -11.35
N PHE A 124 -6.19 18.77 -11.42
CA PHE A 124 -6.70 19.42 -12.63
C PHE A 124 -5.57 19.58 -13.64
N LEU A 125 -5.83 19.13 -14.88
CA LEU A 125 -4.94 19.41 -15.99
C LEU A 125 -5.19 20.85 -16.45
N GLU A 126 -4.28 21.76 -16.12
CA GLU A 126 -4.31 23.10 -16.72
C GLU A 126 -4.06 22.95 -18.23
N ASN A 127 -5.00 23.42 -19.06
CA ASN A 127 -4.82 23.53 -20.50
C ASN A 127 -3.62 24.44 -20.76
N ASN A 128 -2.46 23.85 -21.10
CA ASN A 128 -1.34 24.59 -21.69
C ASN A 128 -1.64 24.96 -23.14
#